data_AF-A0A948FAS3-F1
#
_entry.id   AF-A0A948FAS3-F1
#
_cell.length_a   1.000
_cell.length_b   1.000
_cell.length_c   1.000
_cell.angle_alpha   90.00
_cell.angle_beta   90.00
_cell.angle_gamma   90.00
#
_symmetry.space_group_name_H-M   'P 1'
#
loop_
_entity.id
_entity.type
_entity.pdbx_description
1 polymer ?
#
loop_
_entity_poly.entity_id
_entity_poly.type
_entity_poly.pdbx_seq_one_letter_code
_entity_poly.pdbx_strand_id
1 'polypeptide(L)'
;MLTVTIKISERGTSLNNGDTSRVGHMWYSLDDGNGNTISYGFSPRVGATGISQAFGPGQVNAHGQDDDFYLSSESSVTIDITQAQYDAMKNFGDNPTSAGFSEFYNGASNSCIDFTWKALEEGGLNPLSIDGLVWPTWNKLLLDEDFIEAQENLNNAIEDTKLAINSLSSTISSVIDTPQSTLSTTTTALNGALDQFGSSVNDRLDKMTSEFGSSERELQKALSEYAGSIGKAGLQHSQATTQSLIREACQ
;
A
#
# COMPACT_ATOMS: atom_id res chain seq x y z
N MET A 1 -16.80 12.13 5.40
CA MET A 1 -16.28 11.40 4.22
C MET A 1 -15.45 10.25 4.74
N LEU A 2 -15.55 9.06 4.17
CA LEU A 2 -14.79 7.90 4.63
C LEU A 2 -13.36 8.02 4.11
N THR A 3 -12.37 7.81 4.98
CA THR A 3 -10.97 7.88 4.57
C THR A 3 -10.15 6.76 5.20
N VAL A 4 -9.05 6.41 4.55
CA VAL A 4 -7.92 5.71 5.17
C VAL A 4 -6.73 6.66 5.21
N THR A 5 -6.09 6.78 6.38
CA THR A 5 -4.82 7.48 6.54
C THR A 5 -3.73 6.48 6.87
N ILE A 6 -2.77 6.32 5.98
CA ILE A 6 -1.55 5.54 6.22
C ILE A 6 -0.55 6.44 6.93
N LYS A 7 0.03 5.96 8.03
CA LYS A 7 0.96 6.73 8.86
C LYS A 7 2.26 5.99 9.07
N ILE A 8 3.36 6.73 9.03
CA ILE A 8 4.71 6.23 9.25
C ILE A 8 5.37 7.05 10.36
N SER A 9 5.90 6.36 11.35
CA SER A 9 6.78 6.91 12.39
C SER A 9 8.21 6.46 12.16
N GLU A 10 9.15 7.37 12.35
CA GLU A 10 10.57 7.05 12.30
C GLU A 10 11.09 6.43 13.60
N ARG A 11 12.33 5.94 13.56
CA ARG A 11 13.04 5.54 14.77
C ARG A 11 13.25 6.77 15.65
N GLY A 12 12.95 6.64 16.93
CA GLY A 12 13.08 7.70 17.93
C GLY A 12 11.78 8.45 18.20
N THR A 13 10.71 8.20 17.43
CA THR A 13 9.38 8.76 17.71
C THR A 13 8.99 8.51 19.16
N SER A 14 8.59 9.57 19.87
CA SER A 14 8.15 9.47 21.26
C SER A 14 6.82 8.73 21.36
N LEU A 15 6.70 7.88 22.37
CA LEU A 15 5.53 7.06 22.64
C LEU A 15 4.78 7.59 23.87
N ASN A 16 3.47 7.36 23.95
CA ASN A 16 2.64 7.89 25.05
C ASN A 16 2.97 7.30 26.44
N ASN A 17 3.74 6.22 26.48
CA ASN A 17 4.23 5.57 27.69
C ASN A 17 5.59 6.14 28.18
N GLY A 18 6.14 7.14 27.48
CA GLY A 18 7.43 7.77 27.79
C GLY A 18 8.64 7.12 27.12
N ASP A 19 8.47 6.01 26.39
CA ASP A 19 9.53 5.37 25.61
C ASP A 19 9.68 6.02 24.22
N THR A 20 10.59 5.47 23.41
CA THR A 20 10.76 5.83 22.00
C THR A 20 10.72 4.62 21.09
N SER A 21 10.20 4.80 19.88
CA SER A 21 10.16 3.75 18.86
C SER A 21 11.57 3.34 18.44
N ARG A 22 11.90 2.05 18.57
CA ARG A 22 13.26 1.55 18.30
C ARG A 22 13.59 1.41 16.83
N VAL A 23 12.58 1.17 15.99
CA VAL A 23 12.75 0.85 14.56
C VAL A 23 11.83 1.65 13.65
N GLY A 24 10.97 2.50 14.22
CA GLY A 24 9.85 3.10 13.50
C GLY A 24 8.61 2.22 13.56
N HIS A 25 7.54 2.68 12.91
CA HIS A 25 6.27 1.94 12.82
C HIS A 25 5.47 2.41 11.62
N MET A 26 4.65 1.53 11.08
CA MET A 26 3.71 1.83 10.01
C MET A 26 2.35 1.24 10.38
N TRP A 27 1.29 2.02 10.21
CA TRP A 27 -0.08 1.64 10.54
C TRP A 27 -1.06 2.41 9.64
N TYR A 28 -2.34 2.06 9.72
CA TYR A 28 -3.40 2.80 9.05
C TYR A 28 -4.54 3.17 10.01
N SER A 29 -5.22 4.27 9.71
CA SER A 29 -6.41 4.74 10.43
C SER A 29 -7.58 4.87 9.48
N LEU A 30 -8.75 4.43 9.90
CA LEU A 30 -10.01 4.56 9.18
C LEU A 30 -10.88 5.61 9.86
N ASP A 31 -11.34 6.61 9.10
CA ASP A 31 -12.34 7.60 9.53
C ASP A 31 -13.71 7.23 8.97
N ASP A 32 -14.72 7.13 9.83
CA ASP A 32 -16.09 6.79 9.43
C ASP A 32 -16.88 7.96 8.81
N GLY A 33 -16.26 9.13 8.71
CA GLY A 33 -16.84 10.36 8.21
C GLY A 33 -17.79 11.06 9.19
N ASN A 34 -17.97 10.52 10.39
CA ASN A 34 -18.78 11.06 11.48
C ASN A 34 -17.91 11.53 12.66
N GLY A 35 -16.58 11.61 12.46
CA GLY A 35 -15.62 12.01 13.48
C GLY A 35 -15.17 10.86 14.38
N ASN A 36 -15.46 9.60 14.02
CA ASN A 36 -14.89 8.44 14.69
C ASN A 36 -13.73 7.89 13.86
N THR A 37 -12.56 7.81 14.48
CA THR A 37 -11.38 7.19 13.87
C THR A 37 -10.98 5.92 14.62
N ILE A 38 -10.55 4.92 13.88
CA ILE A 38 -9.96 3.69 14.42
C ILE A 38 -8.67 3.39 13.66
N SER A 39 -7.60 3.16 14.40
CA SER A 39 -6.28 2.78 13.90
C SER A 39 -6.03 1.29 14.07
N TYR A 40 -5.29 0.72 13.14
CA TYR A 40 -4.82 -0.66 13.18
C TYR A 40 -3.35 -0.71 12.79
N GLY A 41 -2.56 -1.34 13.63
CA GLY A 41 -1.21 -1.76 13.26
C GLY A 41 -0.76 -2.97 14.07
N PHE A 42 0.33 -3.55 13.62
CA PHE A 42 0.80 -4.84 14.12
C PHE A 42 2.13 -4.69 14.84
N SER A 43 2.18 -5.15 16.09
CA SER A 43 3.35 -5.00 16.96
C SER A 43 3.60 -6.29 17.74
N PRO A 44 4.76 -6.44 18.40
CA PRO A 44 4.99 -7.57 19.30
C PRO A 44 3.87 -7.63 20.35
N ARG A 45 3.45 -8.84 20.69
CA ARG A 45 2.39 -9.06 21.69
C ARG A 45 2.73 -8.38 23.02
N VAL A 46 1.72 -7.93 23.76
CA VAL A 46 1.87 -7.35 25.10
C VAL A 46 2.76 -8.22 25.98
N GLY A 47 3.75 -7.58 26.61
CA GLY A 47 4.70 -8.25 27.50
C GLY A 47 5.82 -9.03 26.81
N ALA A 48 5.92 -8.97 25.47
CA ALA A 48 7.06 -9.51 24.75
C ALA A 48 8.37 -8.80 25.18
N THR A 49 9.40 -9.58 25.52
CA THR A 49 10.69 -9.08 25.97
C THR A 49 11.84 -9.83 25.28
N GLY A 50 13.04 -9.26 25.32
CA GLY A 50 14.25 -9.88 24.75
C GLY A 50 14.07 -10.21 23.26
N ILE A 51 14.44 -11.43 22.87
CA ILE A 51 14.33 -11.86 21.47
C ILE A 51 12.89 -11.92 20.99
N SER A 52 11.91 -12.19 21.87
CA SER A 52 10.49 -12.26 21.52
C SER A 52 9.89 -10.90 21.15
N GLN A 53 10.54 -9.80 21.56
CA GLN A 53 10.17 -8.46 21.12
C GLN A 53 10.58 -8.20 19.65
N ALA A 54 11.58 -8.92 19.14
CA ALA A 54 12.02 -8.81 17.75
C ALA A 54 11.51 -9.97 16.88
N PHE A 55 11.32 -11.16 17.45
CA PHE A 55 10.91 -12.37 16.74
C PHE A 55 10.02 -13.22 17.65
N GLY A 56 8.72 -13.18 17.46
CA GLY A 56 7.80 -13.85 18.38
C GLY A 56 6.34 -13.59 18.05
N PRO A 57 5.41 -13.94 18.95
CA PRO A 57 4.00 -13.65 18.76
C PRO A 57 3.78 -12.14 18.62
N GLY A 58 3.05 -11.75 17.59
CA GLY A 58 2.55 -10.39 17.39
C GLY A 58 1.09 -10.27 17.78
N GLN A 59 0.59 -9.04 17.73
CA GLN A 59 -0.78 -8.70 18.03
C GLN A 59 -1.14 -7.37 17.34
N VAL A 60 -2.34 -7.32 16.77
CA VAL A 60 -2.93 -6.05 16.30
C VAL A 60 -3.22 -5.16 17.51
N ASN A 61 -2.80 -3.90 17.45
CA ASN A 61 -3.09 -2.90 18.48
C ASN A 61 -2.69 -3.36 19.90
N ALA A 62 -1.54 -4.03 20.02
CA ALA A 62 -1.08 -4.60 21.29
C ALA A 62 -1.08 -3.57 22.43
N HIS A 63 -0.82 -2.30 22.12
CA HIS A 63 -0.74 -1.20 23.08
C HIS A 63 -1.93 -0.22 22.97
N GLY A 64 -3.03 -0.62 22.34
CA GLY A 64 -4.17 0.25 22.04
C GLY A 64 -4.12 0.81 20.62
N GLN A 65 -4.81 1.93 20.41
CA GLN A 65 -4.82 2.64 19.13
C GLN A 65 -3.41 3.21 18.85
N ASP A 66 -2.84 2.87 17.70
CA ASP A 66 -1.54 3.42 17.25
C ASP A 66 -1.59 4.96 17.18
N ASP A 67 -2.75 5.52 16.83
CA ASP A 67 -2.99 6.98 16.79
C ASP A 67 -2.84 7.67 18.16
N ASP A 68 -3.11 6.96 19.25
CA ASP A 68 -2.94 7.47 20.61
C ASP A 68 -1.55 7.15 21.18
N PHE A 69 -0.90 6.12 20.64
CA PHE A 69 0.37 5.60 21.16
C PHE A 69 1.59 6.30 20.57
N TYR A 70 1.58 6.56 19.26
CA TYR A 70 2.65 7.28 18.57
C TYR A 70 2.37 8.78 18.57
N LEU A 71 3.20 9.55 19.27
CA LEU A 71 2.94 10.99 19.50
C LEU A 71 3.22 11.88 18.28
N SER A 72 3.83 11.33 17.22
CA SER A 72 4.05 12.03 15.96
C SER A 72 4.26 11.04 14.81
N SER A 73 3.75 11.36 13.62
CA SER A 73 4.11 10.69 12.36
C SER A 73 5.10 11.53 11.57
N GLU A 74 6.10 10.89 10.95
CA GLU A 74 7.04 11.54 10.02
C GLU A 74 6.40 11.75 8.64
N SER A 75 5.50 10.85 8.25
CA SER A 75 4.72 10.94 7.02
C SER A 75 3.32 10.37 7.22
N SER A 76 2.35 10.97 6.55
CA SER A 76 0.97 10.48 6.49
C SER A 76 0.37 10.76 5.14
N VAL A 77 -0.40 9.82 4.61
CA VAL A 77 -1.13 9.96 3.35
C VAL A 77 -2.57 9.56 3.59
N THR A 78 -3.50 10.41 3.15
CA THR A 78 -4.95 10.20 3.35
C THR A 78 -5.60 10.00 2.00
N ILE A 79 -6.40 8.95 1.91
CA ILE A 79 -7.09 8.52 0.70
C ILE A 79 -8.58 8.47 1.01
N ASP A 80 -9.39 9.07 0.14
CA ASP A 80 -10.84 8.91 0.19
C ASP A 80 -11.21 7.50 -0.23
N ILE A 81 -12.11 6.85 0.51
CA ILE A 81 -12.47 5.46 0.26
C ILE A 81 -13.98 5.26 0.21
N THR A 82 -14.39 4.18 -0.44
CA THR A 82 -15.78 3.72 -0.44
C THR A 82 -16.10 2.96 0.85
N GLN A 83 -17.39 2.78 1.14
CA GLN A 83 -17.84 1.96 2.27
C GLN A 83 -17.33 0.52 2.18
N ALA A 84 -17.31 -0.07 0.98
CA ALA A 84 -16.83 -1.43 0.78
C ALA A 84 -15.34 -1.57 1.15
N GLN A 85 -14.52 -0.59 0.76
CA GLN A 85 -13.10 -0.57 1.11
C GLN A 85 -12.88 -0.35 2.60
N TYR A 86 -13.66 0.55 3.22
CA TYR A 86 -13.66 0.76 4.68
C TYR A 86 -13.97 -0.55 5.42
N ASP A 87 -15.07 -1.22 5.04
CA ASP A 87 -15.52 -2.45 5.69
C ASP A 87 -14.50 -3.59 5.52
N ALA A 88 -13.89 -3.71 4.33
CA ALA A 88 -12.87 -4.73 4.06
C ALA A 88 -11.61 -4.50 4.91
N MET A 89 -11.08 -3.28 4.93
CA MET A 89 -9.92 -2.93 5.76
C MET A 89 -10.22 -3.08 7.24
N LYS A 90 -11.41 -2.67 7.69
CA LYS A 90 -11.84 -2.85 9.08
C LYS A 90 -11.90 -4.33 9.45
N ASN A 91 -12.52 -5.16 8.62
CA ASN A 91 -12.63 -6.60 8.85
C ASN A 91 -11.24 -7.26 8.89
N PHE A 92 -10.31 -6.84 8.03
CA PHE A 92 -8.91 -7.27 8.10
C PHE A 92 -8.27 -6.86 9.43
N GLY A 93 -8.40 -5.59 9.84
CA GLY A 93 -7.87 -5.10 11.12
C GLY A 93 -8.42 -5.86 12.32
N ASP A 94 -9.72 -6.17 12.32
CA ASP A 94 -10.39 -6.94 13.38
C ASP A 94 -9.98 -8.42 13.39
N ASN A 95 -9.70 -9.01 12.21
CA ASN A 95 -9.43 -10.45 12.07
C ASN A 95 -8.43 -10.78 10.93
N PRO A 96 -7.14 -10.43 11.09
CA PRO A 96 -6.17 -10.50 9.98
C PRO A 96 -5.84 -11.95 9.58
N THR A 97 -5.96 -12.91 10.51
CA THR A 97 -5.73 -14.33 10.22
C THR A 97 -6.71 -14.91 9.21
N SER A 98 -7.93 -14.36 9.12
CA SER A 98 -8.92 -14.78 8.12
C SER A 98 -8.51 -14.43 6.69
N ALA A 99 -7.66 -13.41 6.53
CA ALA A 99 -7.02 -13.02 5.26
C ALA A 99 -5.65 -13.69 5.05
N GLY A 100 -5.30 -14.69 5.87
CA GLY A 100 -4.03 -15.42 5.77
C GLY A 100 -2.81 -14.70 6.34
N PHE A 101 -3.00 -13.58 7.07
CA PHE A 101 -1.89 -12.88 7.72
C PHE A 101 -1.31 -13.69 8.89
N SER A 102 0.01 -13.79 8.95
CA SER A 102 0.72 -14.50 10.02
C SER A 102 0.81 -13.66 11.28
N GLU A 103 0.34 -14.18 12.42
CA GLU A 103 0.51 -13.52 13.72
C GLU A 103 1.92 -13.68 14.32
N PHE A 104 2.88 -14.21 13.55
CA PHE A 104 4.29 -14.21 13.96
C PHE A 104 4.93 -12.88 13.60
N TYR A 105 5.23 -12.07 14.61
CA TYR A 105 5.98 -10.83 14.47
C TYR A 105 7.45 -11.09 14.19
N ASN A 106 7.95 -10.42 13.17
CA ASN A 106 9.36 -10.40 12.82
C ASN A 106 9.77 -8.94 12.54
N GLY A 107 10.49 -8.35 13.49
CA GLY A 107 10.98 -6.98 13.43
C GLY A 107 12.11 -6.76 12.42
N ALA A 108 12.67 -7.82 11.83
CA ALA A 108 13.56 -7.73 10.69
C ALA A 108 12.83 -7.91 9.34
N SER A 109 11.57 -8.37 9.36
CA SER A 109 10.73 -8.56 8.18
C SER A 109 9.39 -7.84 8.33
N ASN A 110 9.43 -6.55 8.64
CA ASN A 110 8.37 -5.67 8.17
C ASN A 110 6.97 -5.93 8.70
N SER A 111 6.77 -6.67 9.80
CA SER A 111 5.41 -7.13 10.10
C SER A 111 4.37 -6.01 10.31
N CYS A 112 4.77 -4.78 10.68
CA CYS A 112 3.88 -3.61 10.68
C CYS A 112 3.62 -3.03 9.28
N ILE A 113 4.62 -3.08 8.40
CA ILE A 113 4.58 -2.66 7.00
C ILE A 113 3.76 -3.66 6.19
N ASP A 114 4.09 -4.95 6.24
CA ASP A 114 3.35 -6.04 5.59
C ASP A 114 1.88 -6.04 6.01
N PHE A 115 1.61 -5.81 7.31
CA PHE A 115 0.24 -5.70 7.81
C PHE A 115 -0.50 -4.53 7.17
N THR A 116 0.14 -3.37 7.06
CA THR A 116 -0.47 -2.18 6.45
C THR A 116 -0.70 -2.39 4.95
N TRP A 117 0.28 -2.92 4.22
CA TRP A 117 0.14 -3.24 2.80
C TRP A 117 -0.90 -4.32 2.52
N LYS A 118 -1.01 -5.31 3.41
CA LYS A 118 -2.06 -6.33 3.35
C LYS A 118 -3.43 -5.74 3.60
N ALA A 119 -3.58 -4.80 4.53
CA ALA A 119 -4.83 -4.07 4.71
C ALA A 119 -5.23 -3.32 3.44
N LEU A 120 -4.28 -2.62 2.81
CA LEU A 120 -4.51 -1.95 1.54
C LEU A 120 -4.88 -2.94 0.43
N GLU A 121 -4.31 -4.14 0.41
CA GLU A 121 -4.66 -5.19 -0.55
C GLU A 121 -6.12 -5.64 -0.36
N GLU A 122 -6.53 -5.95 0.88
CA GLU A 122 -7.91 -6.31 1.21
C GLU A 122 -8.88 -5.15 0.90
N GLY A 123 -8.44 -3.91 1.07
CA GLY A 123 -9.16 -2.69 0.70
C GLY A 123 -9.13 -2.36 -0.79
N GLY A 124 -8.49 -3.15 -1.65
CA GLY A 124 -8.39 -2.86 -3.09
C GLY A 124 -7.62 -1.57 -3.40
N LEU A 125 -6.66 -1.19 -2.55
CA LEU A 125 -5.73 -0.07 -2.74
C LEU A 125 -4.29 -0.56 -2.99
N ASN A 126 -4.04 -1.87 -2.89
CA ASN A 126 -2.77 -2.54 -3.25
C ASN A 126 -3.00 -3.80 -4.09
N PRO A 127 -3.50 -3.70 -5.33
CA PRO A 127 -3.89 -4.87 -6.12
C PRO A 127 -2.74 -5.67 -6.71
N LEU A 128 -1.52 -5.12 -6.64
CA LEU A 128 -0.30 -5.81 -7.05
C LEU A 128 0.32 -6.61 -5.90
N SER A 129 -0.33 -6.64 -4.72
CA SER A 129 0.13 -7.32 -3.51
C SER A 129 1.58 -6.96 -3.17
N ILE A 130 1.89 -5.67 -3.21
CA ILE A 130 3.22 -5.16 -2.88
C ILE A 130 3.45 -5.31 -1.38
N ASP A 131 4.53 -5.98 -0.99
CA ASP A 131 4.89 -6.19 0.43
C ASP A 131 5.49 -4.95 1.09
N GLY A 132 5.97 -3.99 0.30
CA GLY A 132 6.63 -2.78 0.78
C GLY A 132 8.14 -2.93 1.00
N LEU A 133 8.77 -1.84 1.43
CA LEU A 133 10.20 -1.77 1.71
C LEU A 133 10.50 -2.07 3.18
N VAL A 134 11.74 -2.52 3.46
CA VAL A 134 12.09 -3.06 4.78
C VAL A 134 12.03 -2.04 5.93
N TRP A 135 12.27 -0.77 5.62
CA TRP A 135 12.22 0.29 6.63
C TRP A 135 10.92 1.07 6.49
N PRO A 136 10.21 1.36 7.60
CA PRO A 136 8.95 2.11 7.54
C PRO A 136 9.08 3.41 6.73
N THR A 137 10.11 4.20 6.99
CA THR A 137 10.35 5.49 6.31
C THR A 137 10.67 5.36 4.82
N TRP A 138 11.08 4.20 4.34
CA TRP A 138 11.32 3.99 2.91
C TRP A 138 10.01 3.81 2.13
N ASN A 139 8.93 3.39 2.80
CA ASN A 139 7.61 3.22 2.17
C ASN A 139 6.94 4.55 1.83
N LYS A 140 7.47 5.69 2.31
CA LYS A 140 6.99 7.03 1.93
C LYS A 140 6.98 7.24 0.41
N LEU A 141 7.98 6.71 -0.31
CA LEU A 141 8.06 6.82 -1.78
C LEU A 141 7.03 5.94 -2.50
N LEU A 142 6.52 4.90 -1.83
CA LEU A 142 5.48 4.01 -2.36
C LEU A 142 4.07 4.48 -1.97
N LEU A 143 3.96 5.46 -1.09
CA LEU A 143 2.68 6.06 -0.70
C LEU A 143 2.46 7.42 -1.38
N ASP A 144 3.24 7.75 -2.41
CA ASP A 144 3.00 8.97 -3.18
C ASP A 144 1.60 8.93 -3.83
N GLU A 145 0.93 10.08 -3.91
CA GLU A 145 -0.42 10.22 -4.46
C GLU A 145 -0.48 9.64 -5.88
N ASP A 146 0.55 9.89 -6.69
CA ASP A 146 0.68 9.36 -8.05
C ASP A 146 0.70 7.81 -8.09
N PHE A 147 1.30 7.18 -7.08
CA PHE A 147 1.40 5.72 -7.01
C PHE A 147 0.08 5.10 -6.58
N ILE A 148 -0.61 5.74 -5.63
CA ILE A 148 -1.94 5.31 -5.17
C ILE A 148 -2.96 5.47 -6.29
N GLU A 149 -2.97 6.61 -6.98
CA GLU A 149 -3.86 6.86 -8.12
C GLU A 149 -3.63 5.83 -9.24
N ALA A 150 -2.37 5.50 -9.55
CA ALA A 150 -2.06 4.47 -10.54
C ALA A 150 -2.62 3.08 -10.14
N GLN A 151 -2.57 2.73 -8.86
CA GLN A 151 -3.15 1.47 -8.37
C GLN A 151 -4.69 1.47 -8.40
N GLU A 152 -5.33 2.59 -8.08
CA GLU A 152 -6.79 2.73 -8.18
C GLU A 152 -7.25 2.63 -9.65
N ASN A 153 -6.56 3.33 -10.56
CA ASN A 153 -6.83 3.24 -11.99
C ASN A 153 -6.68 1.82 -12.53
N LEU A 154 -5.68 1.08 -12.05
CA LEU A 154 -5.49 -0.32 -12.38
C LEU A 154 -6.69 -1.17 -11.91
N ASN A 155 -7.16 -0.96 -10.68
CA ASN A 155 -8.31 -1.70 -10.14
C ASN A 155 -9.60 -1.43 -10.89
N ASN A 156 -9.87 -0.17 -11.18
CA ASN A 156 -11.03 0.21 -11.99
C ASN A 156 -10.95 -0.44 -13.39
N ALA A 157 -9.76 -0.50 -13.99
CA ALA A 157 -9.55 -1.19 -15.26
C ALA A 157 -9.79 -2.71 -15.17
N ILE A 158 -9.38 -3.35 -14.07
CA ILE A 158 -9.61 -4.78 -13.81
C ILE A 158 -11.11 -5.07 -13.67
N GLU A 159 -11.84 -4.30 -12.86
CA GLU A 159 -13.27 -4.52 -12.62
C GLU A 159 -14.10 -4.34 -13.90
N ASP A 160 -13.81 -3.28 -14.66
CA ASP A 160 -14.43 -3.09 -15.97
C ASP A 160 -14.15 -4.25 -16.93
N THR A 161 -12.93 -4.79 -16.92
CA THR A 161 -12.56 -5.93 -17.77
C THR A 161 -13.35 -7.18 -17.36
N LYS A 162 -13.56 -7.42 -16.06
CA LYS A 162 -14.42 -8.51 -15.57
C LYS A 162 -15.86 -8.34 -16.06
N LEU A 163 -16.41 -7.13 -16.03
CA LEU A 163 -17.75 -6.83 -16.54
C LEU A 163 -17.85 -7.11 -18.04
N ALA A 164 -16.86 -6.70 -18.83
CA ALA A 164 -16.81 -6.96 -20.27
C ALA A 164 -16.77 -8.47 -20.57
N ILE A 165 -15.95 -9.24 -19.84
CA ILE A 165 -15.87 -10.70 -19.97
C ILE A 165 -17.22 -11.36 -19.65
N ASN A 166 -17.88 -10.93 -18.58
CA ASN A 166 -19.19 -11.46 -18.19
C ASN A 166 -20.26 -11.18 -19.25
N SER A 167 -20.26 -9.98 -19.84
CA SER A 167 -21.14 -9.62 -20.95
C SER A 167 -20.89 -10.52 -22.18
N LEU A 168 -19.62 -10.74 -22.52
CA LEU A 168 -19.23 -11.62 -23.62
C LEU A 168 -19.69 -13.06 -23.39
N SER A 169 -19.49 -13.58 -22.17
CA SER A 169 -19.92 -14.92 -21.76
C SER A 169 -21.45 -15.10 -21.87
N SER A 170 -22.22 -14.09 -21.47
CA SER A 170 -23.68 -14.09 -21.62
C SER A 170 -24.12 -14.09 -23.09
N THR A 171 -23.42 -13.33 -23.94
CA THR A 171 -23.67 -13.27 -25.37
C THR A 171 -23.40 -14.63 -26.01
N ILE A 172 -22.24 -15.23 -25.74
CA ILE A 172 -21.88 -16.58 -26.23
C ILE A 172 -22.91 -17.62 -25.81
N SER A 173 -23.39 -17.58 -24.57
CA SER A 173 -24.41 -18.50 -24.08
C SER A 173 -25.71 -18.37 -24.89
N SER A 174 -26.15 -17.13 -25.13
CA SER A 174 -27.34 -16.87 -25.97
C SER A 174 -27.17 -17.36 -27.41
N VAL A 175 -25.96 -17.25 -27.97
CA VAL A 175 -25.62 -17.73 -29.32
C VAL A 175 -25.72 -19.25 -29.40
N ILE A 176 -25.20 -19.96 -28.40
CA ILE A 176 -25.20 -21.44 -28.36
C ILE A 176 -26.63 -21.99 -28.29
N ASP A 177 -27.53 -21.30 -27.60
CA ASP A 177 -28.94 -21.70 -27.48
C ASP A 177 -29.79 -21.36 -28.72
N THR A 178 -29.21 -20.75 -29.77
CA THR A 178 -29.96 -20.33 -30.97
C THR A 178 -30.03 -21.45 -32.03
N PRO A 179 -31.21 -21.74 -32.62
CA PRO A 179 -31.33 -22.75 -33.68
C PRO A 179 -30.44 -22.49 -34.90
N GLN A 180 -29.92 -23.56 -35.54
CA GLN A 180 -29.00 -23.50 -36.68
C GLN A 180 -29.44 -22.62 -37.86
N SER A 181 -30.74 -22.33 -38.02
CA SER A 181 -31.28 -21.48 -39.09
C SER A 181 -30.93 -19.99 -38.98
N THR A 182 -30.39 -19.52 -37.85
CA THR A 182 -29.99 -18.11 -37.64
C THR A 182 -28.47 -17.91 -37.58
N LEU A 183 -27.69 -18.94 -37.93
CA LEU A 183 -26.23 -18.99 -37.69
C LEU A 183 -25.46 -17.79 -38.24
N SER A 184 -25.81 -17.24 -39.41
CA SER A 184 -25.05 -16.13 -40.00
C SER A 184 -25.19 -14.81 -39.23
N THR A 185 -26.38 -14.51 -38.71
CA THR A 185 -26.63 -13.34 -37.86
C THR A 185 -25.90 -13.47 -36.53
N THR A 186 -25.80 -14.71 -36.05
CA THR A 186 -25.21 -15.06 -34.77
C THR A 186 -23.67 -14.95 -34.80
N THR A 187 -23.04 -15.37 -35.91
CA THR A 187 -21.59 -15.19 -36.13
C THR A 187 -21.19 -13.72 -36.23
N THR A 188 -22.01 -12.88 -36.88
CA THR A 188 -21.75 -11.43 -36.97
C THR A 188 -21.83 -10.75 -35.59
N ALA A 189 -22.82 -11.12 -34.77
CA ALA A 189 -22.95 -10.59 -33.42
C ALA A 189 -21.75 -10.99 -32.53
N LEU A 190 -21.28 -12.23 -32.63
CA LEU A 190 -20.13 -12.70 -31.87
C LEU A 190 -18.83 -11.99 -32.29
N ASN A 191 -18.60 -11.83 -33.60
CA ASN A 191 -17.42 -11.10 -34.09
C ASN A 191 -17.45 -9.63 -33.65
N GLY A 192 -18.60 -8.96 -33.71
CA GLY A 192 -18.73 -7.58 -33.24
C GLY A 192 -18.47 -7.44 -31.73
N ALA A 193 -18.91 -8.41 -30.92
CA ALA A 193 -18.62 -8.42 -29.49
C ALA A 193 -17.13 -8.66 -29.19
N LEU A 194 -16.47 -9.55 -29.94
CA LEU A 194 -15.02 -9.79 -29.84
C LEU A 194 -14.21 -8.56 -30.25
N ASP A 195 -14.61 -7.87 -31.32
CA ASP A 195 -13.95 -6.64 -31.77
C ASP A 195 -14.08 -5.52 -30.73
N GLN A 196 -15.28 -5.34 -30.15
CA GLN A 196 -15.49 -4.37 -29.05
C GLN A 196 -14.66 -4.71 -27.82
N PHE A 197 -14.57 -5.99 -27.45
CA PHE A 197 -13.75 -6.45 -26.35
C PHE A 197 -12.27 -6.17 -26.61
N GLY A 198 -11.76 -6.54 -27.79
CA GLY A 198 -10.37 -6.30 -28.18
C GLY A 198 -10.00 -4.82 -28.18
N SER A 199 -10.87 -3.95 -28.72
CA SER A 199 -10.64 -2.49 -28.68
C SER A 199 -10.62 -1.96 -27.25
N SER A 200 -11.58 -2.38 -26.40
CA SER A 200 -11.63 -1.91 -25.02
C SER A 200 -10.41 -2.34 -24.22
N VAL A 201 -9.93 -3.57 -24.41
CA VAL A 201 -8.71 -4.06 -23.74
C VAL A 201 -7.47 -3.29 -24.20
N ASN A 202 -7.33 -3.03 -25.51
CA ASN A 202 -6.17 -2.29 -26.03
C ASN A 202 -6.13 -0.84 -25.56
N ASP A 203 -7.25 -0.11 -25.63
CA ASP A 203 -7.31 1.28 -25.15
C ASP A 203 -6.94 1.37 -23.65
N ARG A 204 -7.32 0.35 -22.87
CA ARG A 204 -7.00 0.25 -21.44
C ARG A 204 -5.53 -0.06 -21.19
N LEU A 205 -4.95 -0.97 -21.97
CA LEU A 205 -3.54 -1.32 -21.88
C LEU A 205 -2.65 -0.11 -22.21
N ASP A 206 -3.04 0.68 -23.21
CA ASP A 206 -2.35 1.91 -23.59
C ASP A 206 -2.41 2.95 -22.46
N LYS A 207 -3.59 3.13 -21.84
CA LYS A 207 -3.75 4.02 -20.69
C LYS A 207 -2.88 3.59 -19.51
N MET A 208 -2.94 2.31 -19.11
CA MET A 208 -2.11 1.76 -18.03
C MET A 208 -0.61 1.94 -18.31
N THR A 209 -0.17 1.62 -19.54
CA THR A 209 1.24 1.75 -19.93
C THR A 209 1.72 3.19 -19.84
N SER A 210 0.87 4.15 -20.19
CA SER A 210 1.19 5.58 -20.10
C SER A 210 1.35 6.06 -18.65
N GLU A 211 0.47 5.61 -17.76
CA GLU A 211 0.43 5.98 -16.34
C GLU A 211 1.60 5.34 -15.58
N PHE A 212 1.81 4.02 -15.72
CA PHE A 212 2.95 3.32 -15.13
C PHE A 212 4.29 3.88 -15.60
N GLY A 213 4.41 4.21 -16.89
CA GLY A 213 5.62 4.83 -17.42
C GLY A 213 5.88 6.22 -16.82
N SER A 214 4.84 6.94 -16.39
CA SER A 214 4.98 8.21 -15.67
C SER A 214 5.47 8.00 -14.25
N SER A 215 4.82 7.09 -13.51
CA SER A 215 5.19 6.78 -12.12
C SER A 215 6.61 6.20 -12.01
N GLU A 216 7.04 5.36 -12.96
CA GLU A 216 8.42 4.84 -13.00
C GLU A 216 9.44 5.98 -13.16
N ARG A 217 9.15 6.98 -14.00
CA ARG A 217 10.05 8.13 -14.20
C ARG A 217 10.15 9.00 -12.95
N GLU A 218 9.04 9.24 -12.25
CA GLU A 218 9.07 9.98 -10.99
C GLU A 218 9.78 9.19 -9.88
N LEU A 219 9.60 7.86 -9.79
CA LEU A 219 10.36 7.00 -8.88
C LEU A 219 11.86 7.03 -9.17
N GLN A 220 12.27 6.94 -10.44
CA GLN A 220 13.68 7.05 -10.83
C GLN A 220 14.27 8.42 -10.48
N LYS A 221 13.49 9.49 -10.66
CA LYS A 221 13.88 10.86 -10.30
C LYS A 221 14.01 11.03 -8.79
N ALA A 222 13.04 10.56 -8.01
CA ALA A 222 13.07 10.57 -6.56
C ALA A 222 14.25 9.75 -6.00
N LEU A 223 14.53 8.57 -6.57
CA LEU A 223 15.71 7.76 -6.24
C LEU A 223 17.02 8.49 -6.56
N SER A 224 17.10 9.20 -7.69
CA SER A 224 18.25 10.01 -8.08
C SER A 224 18.48 11.20 -7.15
N GLU A 225 17.41 11.93 -6.79
CA GLU A 225 17.45 13.04 -5.84
C GLU A 225 17.83 12.57 -4.44
N TYR A 226 17.28 11.44 -4.00
CA TYR A 226 17.61 10.79 -2.73
C TYR A 226 19.08 10.35 -2.70
N ALA A 227 19.58 9.66 -3.73
CA ALA A 227 20.99 9.31 -3.85
C ALA A 227 21.90 10.55 -3.83
N GLY A 228 21.48 11.65 -4.48
CA GLY A 228 22.15 12.94 -4.42
C GLY A 228 22.16 13.56 -3.02
N SER A 229 21.08 13.41 -2.25
CA SER A 229 20.97 13.90 -0.87
C SER A 229 21.87 13.14 0.10
N ILE A 230 21.98 11.80 -0.04
CA ILE A 230 22.92 10.97 0.74
C ILE A 230 24.36 11.34 0.39
N GLY A 231 24.65 11.55 -0.90
CA GLY A 231 25.95 12.02 -1.36
C GLY A 231 26.35 13.36 -0.74
N LYS A 232 25.42 14.33 -0.68
CA LYS A 232 25.64 15.63 -0.02
C LYS A 232 25.78 15.51 1.50
N ALA A 233 24.94 14.72 2.16
CA ALA A 233 25.01 14.51 3.61
C ALA A 233 26.31 13.80 4.03
N GLY A 234 26.76 12.81 3.25
CA GLY A 234 28.05 12.14 3.45
C GLY A 234 29.24 13.07 3.23
N LEU A 235 29.18 13.95 2.22
CA LEU A 235 30.20 14.99 1.99
C LEU A 235 30.23 16.04 3.10
N GLN A 236 29.08 16.50 3.58
CA GLN A 236 29.01 17.47 4.69
C GLN A 236 29.49 16.86 6.02
N HIS A 237 29.17 15.60 6.30
CA HIS A 237 29.65 14.90 7.49
C HIS A 237 31.16 14.65 7.42
N SER A 238 31.69 14.27 6.26
CA SER A 238 33.13 14.16 5.98
C SER A 238 33.86 15.48 6.14
N GLN A 239 33.30 16.59 5.63
CA GLN A 239 33.87 17.93 5.77
C GLN A 239 33.85 18.42 7.23
N ALA A 240 32.78 18.16 7.97
CA ALA A 240 32.70 18.51 9.40
C ALA A 240 33.72 17.71 10.24
N THR A 241 33.88 16.42 9.95
CA THR A 241 34.86 15.55 10.62
C THR A 241 36.29 15.97 10.30
N THR A 242 36.57 16.30 9.03
CA THR A 242 37.88 16.79 8.58
C THR A 242 38.23 18.15 9.20
N GLN A 243 37.25 19.07 9.31
CA GLN A 243 37.46 20.36 9.98
C GLN A 243 37.59 20.26 11.51
N SER A 244 37.06 19.21 12.13
CA SER A 244 37.27 18.91 13.55
C SER A 244 38.69 18.38 13.79
N LEU A 245 39.13 17.42 12.97
CA LEU A 245 40.46 16.82 13.05
C LEU A 245 41.59 17.83 12.75
N ILE A 246 41.38 18.76 11.81
CA ILE A 246 42.35 19.84 11.53
C ILE A 246 42.44 20.83 12.71
N ARG A 247 41.36 21.06 13.47
CA ARG A 247 41.38 21.93 14.66
C ARG A 247 42.11 21.30 15.84
N GLU A 248 41.98 19.99 16.02
CA GLU A 248 42.71 19.24 17.05
C GLU A 248 44.20 19.09 16.72
N ALA A 249 44.57 19.01 15.44
CA ALA A 249 45.97 18.92 15.01
C ALA A 249 46.76 20.24 15.06
N CYS A 250 46.07 21.38 15.25
CA CYS A 250 46.66 22.72 15.27
C CYS A 250 46.69 23.37 16.68
N GLN A 251 46.39 22.61 17.73
CA GLN A 251 46.61 22.97 19.14
C GLN A 251 47.78 22.16 19.71
#